data_AF-A0A425CSS3-F1
#
_entry.id   AF-A0A425CSS3-F1
#
_cell.length_a   1.000
_cell.length_b   1.000
_cell.length_c   1.000
_cell.angle_alpha   90.00
_cell.angle_beta   90.00
_cell.angle_gamma   90.00
#
_symmetry.space_group_name_H-M   'P 1'
#
loop_
_entity.id
_entity.type
_entity.pdbx_description
1 polymer ?
#
loop_
_entity_poly.entity_id
_entity_poly.type
_entity_poly.pdbx_seq_one_letter_code
_entity_poly.pdbx_strand_id
1 'polypeptide(L)'
;MSLYDDNRDTLWHCLTTLFSPPPTLLQRKAEAFVTSRLRHYNAVLFVETATETFGCVVADVLRRARRTSHCIVNLDEVTDPALLREIRAALAAKSGYWTLPVLFLNGRVVPQVGAIRDA
;
A
#
# COMPACT_ATOMS: atom_id res chain seq x y z
N MET A 1 29.14 -28.06 -14.34
CA MET A 1 27.69 -28.13 -14.04
C MET A 1 27.55 -28.56 -12.59
N SER A 2 27.42 -27.62 -11.65
CA SER A 2 27.42 -27.90 -10.21
C SER A 2 25.99 -28.21 -9.75
N LEU A 3 25.69 -29.48 -9.48
CA LEU A 3 24.44 -29.94 -8.86
C LEU A 3 24.26 -29.45 -7.39
N TYR A 4 25.22 -28.67 -6.88
CA TYR A 4 25.23 -28.19 -5.48
C TYR A 4 24.66 -26.79 -5.27
N ASP A 5 24.46 -26.00 -6.33
CA ASP A 5 23.88 -24.65 -6.22
C ASP A 5 22.35 -24.68 -6.07
N ASP A 6 21.66 -25.48 -6.88
CA ASP A 6 20.19 -25.60 -6.90
C ASP A 6 19.57 -26.00 -5.54
N ASN A 7 20.31 -26.82 -4.78
CA ASN A 7 19.83 -27.38 -3.52
C ASN A 7 19.94 -26.38 -2.35
N ARG A 8 20.82 -25.37 -2.45
CA ARG A 8 20.95 -24.31 -1.43
C ARG A 8 19.78 -23.34 -1.50
N ASP A 9 19.36 -22.97 -2.71
CA ASP A 9 18.23 -22.07 -2.91
C ASP A 9 16.91 -22.72 -2.45
N THR A 10 16.69 -24.00 -2.75
CA THR A 10 15.51 -24.74 -2.28
C THR A 10 15.48 -24.92 -0.76
N LEU A 11 16.60 -25.27 -0.13
CA LEU A 11 16.68 -25.35 1.34
C LEU A 11 16.50 -24.00 2.00
N TRP A 12 17.02 -22.93 1.40
CA TRP A 12 16.81 -21.56 1.87
C TRP A 12 15.35 -21.13 1.73
N HIS A 13 14.69 -21.49 0.63
CA HIS A 13 13.25 -21.28 0.46
C HIS A 13 12.42 -22.07 1.49
N CYS A 14 12.80 -23.32 1.80
CA CYS A 14 12.17 -24.11 2.86
C CYS A 14 12.42 -23.54 4.28
N LEU A 15 13.62 -23.04 4.56
CA LEU A 15 13.93 -22.39 5.84
C LEU A 15 13.19 -21.06 5.98
N THR A 16 13.22 -20.21 4.95
CA THR A 16 12.52 -18.91 4.97
C THR A 16 11.00 -19.08 5.09
N THR A 17 10.43 -20.14 4.53
CA THR A 17 9.00 -20.48 4.71
C THR A 17 8.69 -21.01 6.11
N LEU A 18 9.60 -21.75 6.76
CA LEU A 18 9.45 -22.16 8.16
C LEU A 18 9.54 -20.99 9.14
N PHE A 19 10.35 -19.97 8.84
CA PHE A 19 10.52 -18.77 9.67
C PHE A 19 9.54 -17.64 9.35
N SER A 20 8.73 -17.77 8.29
CA SER A 20 7.66 -16.83 7.98
C SER A 20 6.36 -17.37 8.57
N PRO A 21 5.92 -16.88 9.75
CA PRO A 21 4.64 -17.32 10.30
C PRO A 21 3.52 -17.08 9.29
N PRO A 22 2.54 -17.98 9.19
CA PRO A 22 1.42 -17.79 8.28
C PRO A 22 0.74 -16.45 8.58
N PRO A 23 0.36 -15.68 7.55
CA PRO A 23 -0.21 -14.36 7.76
C PRO A 23 -1.49 -14.48 8.58
N THR A 24 -1.56 -13.67 9.64
CA THR A 24 -2.70 -13.65 10.56
C THR A 24 -3.98 -13.24 9.83
N LEU A 25 -5.15 -13.54 10.40
CA LEU A 25 -6.43 -13.13 9.81
C LEU A 25 -6.52 -11.60 9.63
N LEU A 26 -5.94 -10.82 10.55
CA LEU A 26 -5.89 -9.35 10.43
C LEU A 26 -4.99 -8.91 9.27
N GLN A 27 -3.82 -9.53 9.09
CA GLN A 27 -2.93 -9.26 7.96
C GLN A 27 -3.60 -9.57 6.63
N ARG A 28 -4.29 -10.71 6.52
CA ARG A 28 -5.04 -11.08 5.32
C ARG A 28 -6.17 -10.08 5.03
N LYS A 29 -6.89 -9.64 6.07
CA LYS A 29 -7.94 -8.61 5.94
C LYS A 29 -7.35 -7.27 5.48
N ALA A 30 -6.24 -6.83 6.06
CA ALA A 30 -5.56 -5.61 5.67
C ALA A 30 -5.03 -5.66 4.24
N GLU A 31 -4.41 -6.77 3.83
CA GLU A 31 -3.94 -6.94 2.47
C GLU A 31 -5.10 -6.99 1.47
N ALA A 32 -6.19 -7.70 1.80
CA ALA A 32 -7.40 -7.72 0.99
C ALA A 32 -8.03 -6.31 0.88
N PHE A 33 -8.00 -5.52 1.96
CA PHE A 33 -8.51 -4.15 1.99
C PHE A 33 -7.76 -3.24 1.01
N VAL A 34 -6.43 -3.31 0.98
CA VAL A 34 -5.60 -2.54 0.03
C VAL A 34 -5.76 -3.08 -1.39
N THR A 35 -5.61 -4.39 -1.57
CA THR A 35 -5.58 -5.03 -2.89
C THR A 35 -6.92 -4.94 -3.62
N SER A 36 -8.04 -5.04 -2.90
CA SER A 36 -9.37 -4.85 -3.49
C SER A 36 -9.49 -3.45 -4.11
N ARG A 37 -9.11 -2.40 -3.39
CA ARG A 37 -9.18 -1.02 -3.91
C ARG A 37 -8.31 -0.81 -5.14
N LEU A 38 -7.08 -1.31 -5.11
CA LEU A 38 -6.16 -1.22 -6.24
C LEU A 38 -6.67 -1.97 -7.49
N ARG A 39 -7.52 -2.98 -7.33
CA ARG A 39 -8.14 -3.71 -8.45
C ARG A 39 -9.39 -3.03 -9.00
N HIS A 40 -10.17 -2.36 -8.16
CA HIS A 40 -11.46 -1.78 -8.55
C HIS A 40 -11.34 -0.35 -9.09
N TYR A 41 -10.27 0.37 -8.74
CA TYR A 41 -10.11 1.79 -9.07
C TYR A 41 -8.81 2.04 -9.82
N ASN A 42 -8.87 2.90 -10.83
CA ASN A 42 -7.70 3.34 -11.58
C ASN A 42 -6.85 4.31 -10.77
N ALA A 43 -7.43 5.05 -9.84
CA ALA A 43 -6.68 5.90 -8.91
C ALA A 43 -7.09 5.63 -7.46
N VAL A 44 -6.13 5.37 -6.58
CA VAL A 44 -6.39 5.16 -5.15
C VAL A 44 -5.47 6.06 -4.34
N LEU A 45 -6.06 6.91 -3.51
CA LEU A 45 -5.34 7.80 -2.61
C LEU A 45 -5.63 7.40 -1.16
N PHE A 46 -4.59 7.02 -0.42
CA PHE A 46 -4.65 6.83 1.03
C PHE A 46 -4.17 8.10 1.72
N VAL A 47 -4.91 8.60 2.70
CA VAL A 47 -4.64 9.84 3.44
C VAL A 47 -4.91 9.65 4.94
N GLU A 48 -4.31 10.51 5.74
CA GLU A 48 -4.70 10.79 7.14
C GLU A 48 -4.98 12.29 7.29
N THR A 49 -5.83 12.67 8.23
CA THR A 49 -6.21 14.04 8.59
C THR A 49 -4.99 14.90 8.91
N ALA A 50 -3.94 14.30 9.49
CA ALA A 50 -2.66 14.99 9.73
C ALA A 50 -1.89 15.34 8.44
N THR A 51 -2.22 14.70 7.31
CA THR A 51 -1.55 14.87 6.00
C THR A 51 -2.36 15.74 5.02
N GLU A 52 -3.32 16.50 5.56
CA GLU A 52 -4.36 17.20 4.82
C GLU A 52 -3.85 18.13 3.71
N THR A 53 -2.73 18.84 3.86
CA THR A 53 -2.34 19.84 2.84
C THR A 53 -2.02 19.23 1.47
N PHE A 54 -1.14 18.24 1.40
CA PHE A 54 -0.82 17.55 0.14
C PHE A 54 -1.94 16.57 -0.27
N GLY A 55 -2.54 15.88 0.71
CA GLY A 55 -3.66 14.97 0.47
C GLY A 55 -4.87 15.65 -0.17
N CYS A 56 -5.22 16.86 0.27
CA CYS A 56 -6.34 17.64 -0.26
C CYS A 56 -6.12 18.06 -1.72
N VAL A 57 -4.91 18.49 -2.09
CA VAL A 57 -4.62 18.88 -3.49
C VAL A 57 -4.79 17.68 -4.42
N VAL A 58 -4.23 16.52 -4.06
CA VAL A 58 -4.36 15.31 -4.88
C VAL A 58 -5.81 14.82 -4.91
N ALA A 59 -6.51 14.87 -3.78
CA ALA A 59 -7.93 14.53 -3.69
C ALA A 59 -8.78 15.42 -4.60
N ASP A 60 -8.52 16.73 -4.65
CA ASP A 60 -9.25 17.66 -5.52
C ASP A 60 -8.98 17.41 -7.00
N VAL A 61 -7.73 17.09 -7.36
CA VAL A 61 -7.39 16.67 -8.73
C VAL A 61 -8.15 15.40 -9.12
N LEU A 62 -8.17 14.40 -8.23
CA LEU A 62 -8.91 13.15 -8.47
C LEU A 62 -10.42 13.38 -8.59
N ARG A 63 -11.01 14.20 -7.71
CA ARG A 63 -12.44 14.56 -7.77
C ARG A 63 -12.83 15.26 -9.06
N ARG A 64 -11.93 16.07 -9.63
CA ARG A 64 -12.14 16.77 -10.91
C ARG A 64 -11.96 15.85 -12.12
N ALA A 65 -11.23 14.75 -11.98
CA ALA A 65 -10.96 13.80 -13.04
C ALA A 65 -12.18 12.89 -13.33
N ARG A 66 -13.17 13.43 -14.04
CA ARG A 66 -14.47 12.76 -14.34
C ARG A 66 -14.39 11.44 -15.11
N ARG A 67 -13.24 11.13 -15.74
CA ARG A 67 -13.07 9.93 -16.59
C ARG A 67 -12.34 8.78 -15.91
N THR A 68 -11.88 8.97 -14.68
CA THR A 68 -11.08 7.98 -13.95
C THR A 68 -11.85 7.49 -12.74
N SER A 69 -12.06 6.17 -12.65
CA SER A 69 -12.53 5.54 -11.42
C SER A 69 -11.50 5.79 -10.32
N HIS A 70 -11.93 6.43 -9.24
CA HIS A 70 -11.03 6.77 -8.14
C HIS A 70 -11.63 6.45 -6.78
N CYS A 71 -10.75 6.18 -5.81
CA CYS A 71 -11.10 5.95 -4.42
C CYS A 71 -10.16 6.74 -3.53
N ILE A 72 -10.72 7.53 -2.61
CA ILE A 72 -9.97 8.22 -1.57
C ILE A 72 -10.29 7.53 -0.26
N VAL A 73 -9.27 7.10 0.47
CA VAL A 73 -9.40 6.36 1.72
C VAL A 73 -8.77 7.20 2.82
N ASN A 74 -9.61 7.68 3.73
CA ASN A 74 -9.15 8.28 4.98
C ASN A 74 -8.91 7.16 6.01
N LEU A 75 -7.65 6.97 6.42
CA LEU A 75 -7.32 5.93 7.39
C LEU A 75 -7.77 6.25 8.81
N ASP A 76 -8.05 7.53 9.12
CA ASP A 76 -8.60 7.91 10.44
C ASP A 76 -10.04 7.45 10.64
N GLU A 77 -10.74 7.08 9.55
CA GLU A 77 -12.08 6.48 9.62
C GLU A 77 -12.03 4.99 9.99
N VAL A 78 -10.84 4.37 10.01
CA VAL A 78 -10.67 2.97 10.44
C VAL A 78 -10.66 2.92 11.97
N THR A 79 -11.77 2.47 12.55
CA THR A 79 -11.98 2.45 14.00
C THR A 79 -11.18 1.41 14.77
N ASP A 80 -10.80 0.30 14.11
CA ASP A 80 -10.00 -0.77 14.73
C ASP A 80 -8.50 -0.43 14.63
N PRO A 81 -7.82 -0.12 15.75
CA PRO A 81 -6.42 0.27 15.74
C PRO A 81 -5.48 -0.88 15.36
N ALA A 82 -5.85 -2.14 15.65
CA ALA A 82 -5.05 -3.29 15.26
C ALA A 82 -5.12 -3.49 13.73
N LEU A 83 -6.32 -3.37 13.17
CA LEU A 83 -6.50 -3.42 11.71
C LEU A 83 -5.81 -2.26 11.00
N LEU A 84 -5.91 -1.04 11.53
CA LEU A 84 -5.22 0.14 10.99
C LEU A 84 -3.71 -0.08 10.89
N ARG A 85 -3.10 -0.65 11.94
CA ARG A 85 -1.67 -0.97 11.96
C ARG A 85 -1.30 -1.96 10.85
N GLU A 86 -2.08 -3.03 10.67
CA GLU A 86 -1.84 -4.00 9.61
C GLU A 86 -2.10 -3.41 8.21
N ILE A 87 -3.07 -2.50 8.04
CA ILE A 87 -3.29 -1.76 6.79
C ILE A 87 -2.08 -0.90 6.45
N ARG A 88 -1.53 -0.16 7.42
CA ARG A 88 -0.31 0.63 7.23
C ARG A 88 0.88 -0.25 6.85
N ALA A 89 1.04 -1.40 7.49
CA ALA A 89 2.10 -2.35 7.13
C ALA A 89 1.93 -2.90 5.71
N ALA A 90 0.70 -3.28 5.32
CA ALA A 90 0.40 -3.75 3.97
C ALA A 90 0.61 -2.64 2.92
N LEU A 91 0.24 -1.40 3.24
CA LEU A 91 0.45 -0.25 2.39
C LEU A 91 1.94 0.05 2.20
N ALA A 92 2.73 0.00 3.27
CA ALA A 92 4.18 0.18 3.20
C ALA A 92 4.86 -0.92 2.37
N ALA A 93 4.43 -2.17 2.55
CA ALA A 93 4.93 -3.29 1.75
C ALA A 93 4.62 -3.14 0.25
N LYS A 94 3.45 -2.58 -0.11
CA LYS A 94 3.06 -2.37 -1.52
C LYS A 94 3.63 -1.10 -2.14
N SER A 95 3.70 -0.01 -1.39
CA SER A 95 4.09 1.31 -1.89
C SER A 95 5.60 1.57 -1.78
N GLY A 96 6.28 0.88 -0.87
CA GLY A 96 7.64 1.21 -0.44
C GLY A 96 7.73 2.45 0.46
N TYR A 97 6.60 3.11 0.76
CA TYR A 97 6.53 4.32 1.59
C TYR A 97 5.89 4.03 2.95
N TRP A 98 6.47 4.59 3.99
CA TRP A 98 6.02 4.44 5.38
C TRP A 98 5.13 5.60 5.82
N THR A 99 5.06 6.64 4.99
CA THR A 99 4.38 7.91 5.25
C THR A 99 3.21 8.08 4.31
N LEU A 100 2.19 8.78 4.81
CA LEU A 100 1.03 9.21 4.04
C LEU A 100 1.19 10.65 3.57
N PRO A 101 0.43 11.08 2.54
CA PRO A 101 -0.52 10.25 1.77
C PRO A 101 0.20 9.22 0.88
N VAL A 102 -0.52 8.32 0.21
CA VAL A 102 0.05 7.45 -0.82
C VAL A 102 -0.92 7.36 -1.99
N LEU A 103 -0.44 7.70 -3.19
CA LEU A 103 -1.22 7.64 -4.42
C LEU A 103 -0.80 6.42 -5.25
N PHE A 104 -1.79 5.66 -5.70
CA PHE A 104 -1.64 4.63 -6.72
C PHE A 104 -2.40 5.02 -7.98
N LEU A 105 -1.78 4.81 -9.14
CA LEU A 105 -2.40 4.91 -10.46
C LEU A 105 -2.25 3.58 -11.19
N ASN A 106 -3.37 3.00 -11.61
CA ASN A 106 -3.47 1.69 -12.26
C ASN A 106 -2.67 0.59 -11.52
N GLY A 107 -2.81 0.58 -10.19
CA GLY A 107 -2.11 -0.36 -9.30
C GLY A 107 -0.62 -0.07 -9.07
N ARG A 108 -0.05 0.98 -9.67
CA ARG A 108 1.35 1.38 -9.47
C ARG A 108 1.44 2.56 -8.52
N VAL A 109 2.40 2.52 -7.59
CA VAL A 109 2.66 3.65 -6.69
C VAL A 109 3.21 4.83 -7.48
N VAL A 110 2.71 6.03 -7.18
CA VAL A 110 3.24 7.28 -7.70
C VAL A 110 4.29 7.78 -6.71
N PRO A 111 5.57 7.95 -7.12
CA PRO A 111 6.61 8.46 -6.24
C PRO A 111 6.25 9.86 -5.74
N GLN A 112 6.44 10.10 -4.45
CA GLN A 112 6.21 11.44 -3.85
C GLN A 112 7.36 12.41 -4.05
N VAL A 113 8.34 12.06 -4.90
CA VAL A 113 9.54 12.85 -5.14
C VAL A 113 9.14 14.12 -5.90
N GLY A 114 9.09 15.25 -5.21
CA GLY A 114 9.14 16.59 -5.82
C GLY A 114 7.98 17.55 -5.56
N ALA A 115 6.93 17.20 -4.81
CA ALA A 115 5.79 18.11 -4.60
C ALA A 115 5.96 19.13 -3.45
N ILE A 116 7.06 19.09 -2.69
CA ILE A 116 7.31 19.96 -1.51
C ILE A 116 8.66 20.69 -1.65
N ARG A 117 9.02 21.17 -2.84
CA ARG A 117 10.24 21.99 -2.99
C ARG A 117 10.01 23.41 -3.49
N ASP A 118 8.82 23.75 -3.98
CA ASP A 118 8.51 25.10 -4.49
C ASP A 118 7.06 25.55 -4.16
N ALA A 119 6.64 25.41 -2.90
CA ALA A 119 5.43 26.06 -2.39
C ALA A 119 5.77 26.97 -1.20
#